data_AF-A0A7J9DZZ2-F1
#
_entry.id   AF-A0A7J9DZZ2-F1
#
_cell.length_a   1.000
_cell.length_b   1.000
_cell.length_c   1.000
_cell.angle_alpha   90.00
_cell.angle_beta   90.00
_cell.angle_gamma   90.00
#
_symmetry.space_group_name_H-M   'P 1'
#
loop_
_entity.id
_entity.type
_entity.pdbx_description
1 polymer ?
#
loop_
_entity_poly.entity_id
_entity_poly.type
_entity_poly.pdbx_seq_one_letter_code
_entity_poly.pdbx_strand_id
1 'polypeptide(L)'
;MTESPPNTPPNSNSQHETIPTIPIEFVSEEEMVLIEAAYAATRSSLSSSCSSSICSPTSRFLTHSRTIHSITLLSKRGLNGSSELDIEDSDYLKNPQKRVRVAQPFLHRFRRKRALSVTDITATEWCEKQMEFSLLFGKRKISKAMKAGKARHVKLEEEVVKKVKVHIKSVEDSWALKFINFITCANQLLFEGITRELPLVGFVEGIWLVGVIDELRMPENGSDRNPILVDTKTRVRDTLPAEPQSRNGRLQLMCYKYLWDTLAANSFPSGQFFDFFSLNRSYMLSKDIRERTASSGFPAK
;
A
#
# COMPACT_ATOMS: atom_id res chain seq x y z
N MET A 1 -38.04 -42.32 -47.87
CA MET A 1 -36.68 -42.76 -48.19
C MET A 1 -35.87 -41.51 -48.38
N THR A 2 -35.11 -41.11 -47.37
CA THR A 2 -34.32 -39.89 -47.37
C THR A 2 -33.16 -40.11 -46.41
N GLU A 3 -31.96 -39.96 -46.94
CA GLU A 3 -30.71 -40.54 -46.47
C GLU A 3 -30.09 -39.77 -45.30
N SER A 4 -29.44 -40.53 -44.43
CA SER A 4 -28.57 -40.08 -43.34
C SER A 4 -27.24 -39.54 -43.88
N PRO A 5 -26.61 -38.53 -43.24
CA PRO A 5 -25.28 -38.06 -43.63
C PRO A 5 -24.16 -39.00 -43.11
N PRO A 6 -22.98 -39.04 -43.76
CA PRO A 6 -21.96 -40.04 -43.48
C PRO A 6 -21.00 -39.65 -42.33
N ASN A 7 -20.59 -40.68 -41.59
CA ASN A 7 -19.54 -40.64 -40.57
C ASN A 7 -18.17 -40.35 -41.19
N THR A 8 -17.44 -39.38 -40.63
CA THR A 8 -16.04 -39.08 -40.98
C THR A 8 -15.13 -39.57 -39.84
N PRO A 9 -13.99 -40.25 -40.10
CA PRO A 9 -13.13 -40.81 -39.06
C PRO A 9 -12.28 -39.72 -38.35
N PRO A 10 -11.79 -39.96 -37.12
CA PRO A 10 -10.99 -38.99 -36.39
C PRO A 10 -9.57 -38.92 -36.97
N ASN A 11 -9.13 -37.71 -37.28
CA ASN A 11 -7.80 -37.41 -37.80
C ASN A 11 -6.80 -37.35 -36.63
N SER A 12 -5.92 -38.34 -36.53
CA SER A 12 -4.84 -38.38 -35.54
C SER A 12 -3.67 -37.50 -35.99
N ASN A 13 -3.74 -36.20 -35.66
CA ASN A 13 -2.60 -35.29 -35.74
C ASN A 13 -2.07 -35.02 -34.33
N SER A 14 -1.11 -35.85 -33.90
CA SER A 14 -0.21 -35.56 -32.79
C SER A 14 0.71 -34.41 -33.20
N GLN A 15 0.33 -33.17 -32.87
CA GLN A 15 1.24 -32.05 -32.91
C GLN A 15 2.18 -32.16 -31.71
N HIS A 16 3.42 -32.56 -31.96
CA HIS A 16 4.52 -32.36 -31.01
C HIS A 16 4.67 -30.85 -30.77
N GLU A 17 4.27 -30.37 -29.59
CA GLU A 17 4.62 -29.02 -29.13
C GLU A 17 6.14 -28.92 -29.06
N THR A 18 6.72 -28.19 -30.01
CA THR A 18 8.13 -27.82 -29.99
C THR A 18 8.28 -26.65 -29.03
N ILE A 19 8.78 -26.95 -27.82
CA ILE A 19 9.16 -25.94 -26.82
C ILE A 19 10.19 -25.00 -27.46
N PRO A 20 9.94 -23.67 -27.53
CA PRO A 20 10.94 -22.75 -28.04
C PRO A 20 12.16 -22.76 -27.12
N THR A 21 13.25 -23.35 -27.60
CA THR A 21 14.52 -23.41 -26.87
C THR A 21 15.17 -22.04 -26.91
N ILE A 22 15.03 -21.28 -25.82
CA ILE A 22 15.74 -19.99 -25.66
C ILE A 22 17.23 -20.31 -25.52
N PRO A 23 18.12 -19.78 -26.39
CA PRO A 23 19.55 -19.94 -26.21
C PRO A 23 19.95 -19.20 -24.93
N ILE A 24 20.35 -19.96 -23.91
CA ILE A 24 20.96 -19.42 -22.69
C ILE A 24 22.46 -19.39 -22.96
N GLU A 25 22.97 -18.21 -23.30
CA GLU A 25 24.40 -17.96 -23.39
C GLU A 25 24.92 -17.70 -21.98
N PHE A 26 25.66 -18.66 -21.43
CA PHE A 26 26.25 -18.55 -20.11
C PHE A 26 27.45 -17.61 -20.19
N VAL A 27 27.38 -16.49 -19.46
CA VAL A 27 28.51 -15.57 -19.27
C VAL A 27 29.65 -16.36 -18.63
N SER A 28 30.83 -16.33 -19.26
CA SER A 28 31.98 -17.07 -18.77
C SER A 28 32.51 -16.46 -17.46
N GLU A 29 33.27 -17.22 -16.68
CA GLU A 29 33.82 -16.73 -15.40
C GLU A 29 34.73 -15.51 -15.63
N GLU A 30 35.42 -15.42 -16.75
CA GLU A 30 36.28 -14.28 -17.09
C GLU A 30 35.46 -13.01 -17.36
N GLU A 31 34.32 -13.12 -18.04
CA GLU A 31 33.41 -12.00 -18.28
C GLU A 31 32.72 -11.55 -16.98
N MET A 32 32.44 -12.49 -16.07
CA MET A 32 31.90 -12.18 -14.75
C MET A 32 32.90 -11.37 -13.90
N VAL A 33 34.18 -11.73 -13.95
CA VAL A 33 35.26 -10.98 -13.27
C VAL A 33 35.40 -9.56 -13.84
N LEU A 34 35.26 -9.39 -15.16
CA LEU A 34 35.31 -8.07 -15.80
C LEU A 34 34.15 -7.17 -15.36
N ILE A 35 32.94 -7.74 -15.25
CA ILE A 35 31.76 -7.04 -14.76
C ILE A 35 31.96 -6.65 -13.29
N GLU A 36 32.46 -7.55 -12.45
CA GLU A 36 32.69 -7.29 -11.02
C GLU A 36 33.79 -6.21 -10.80
N ALA A 37 34.87 -6.24 -11.58
CA ALA A 37 35.90 -5.23 -11.56
C ALA A 37 35.38 -3.84 -11.96
N ALA A 38 34.49 -3.76 -12.96
CA ALA A 38 33.83 -2.52 -13.35
C ALA A 38 32.89 -1.98 -12.25
N TYR A 39 32.16 -2.86 -11.56
CA TYR A 39 31.35 -2.48 -10.39
C TYR A 39 32.20 -2.04 -9.19
N ALA A 40 33.35 -2.66 -8.96
CA ALA A 40 34.28 -2.23 -7.90
C ALA A 40 34.87 -0.84 -8.19
N ALA A 41 35.28 -0.58 -9.43
CA ALA A 41 35.88 0.69 -9.84
C ALA A 41 34.91 1.88 -9.74
N THR A 42 33.61 1.65 -9.96
CA THR A 42 32.56 2.68 -9.82
C THR A 42 32.20 3.00 -8.36
N ARG A 43 32.58 2.14 -7.41
CA ARG A 43 32.41 2.42 -5.97
C ARG A 43 33.56 3.25 -5.40
N SER A 44 34.74 3.21 -6.00
CA SER A 44 35.91 3.99 -5.58
C SER A 44 35.79 5.48 -5.92
N SER A 45 34.94 5.86 -6.88
CA SER A 45 34.72 7.26 -7.28
C SER A 45 33.62 7.97 -6.49
N LEU A 46 32.95 7.28 -5.55
CA LEU A 46 31.86 7.81 -4.73
C LEU A 46 32.00 7.41 -3.25
N SER A 47 33.15 7.62 -2.62
CA SER A 47 33.25 7.89 -1.17
C SER A 47 34.68 8.22 -0.74
N SER A 48 35.00 9.51 -0.67
CA SER A 48 35.94 10.03 0.30
C SER A 48 35.15 10.56 1.49
N SER A 49 34.97 9.73 2.53
CA SER A 49 35.14 10.06 3.97
C SER A 49 34.32 9.13 4.87
N CYS A 50 35.05 8.28 5.61
CA CYS A 50 34.85 7.72 6.97
C CYS A 50 33.50 7.06 7.36
N SER A 51 33.41 6.03 8.21
CA SER A 51 34.29 4.97 8.74
C SER A 51 33.34 4.02 9.48
N SER A 52 33.73 2.75 9.61
CA SER A 52 32.99 1.64 10.21
C SER A 52 32.60 1.83 11.69
N SER A 53 31.35 1.51 12.03
CA SER A 53 30.99 0.90 13.32
C SER A 53 29.60 0.25 13.26
N ILE A 54 29.56 -1.02 13.64
CA ILE A 54 28.37 -1.86 13.86
C ILE A 54 27.47 -1.18 14.91
N CYS A 55 26.20 -0.94 14.58
CA CYS A 55 25.08 -0.77 15.54
C CYS A 55 23.72 -0.73 14.81
N SER A 56 22.73 -1.39 15.41
CA SER A 56 21.34 -1.62 14.96
C SER A 56 20.58 -0.37 14.49
N PRO A 57 19.58 -0.45 13.57
CA PRO A 57 18.74 0.69 13.28
C PRO A 57 17.41 0.60 14.05
N THR A 58 17.37 1.22 15.23
CA THR A 58 16.15 1.79 15.79
C THR A 58 16.20 3.29 15.54
N SER A 59 15.23 3.81 14.78
CA SER A 59 14.90 5.23 14.53
C SER A 59 16.02 6.12 13.96
N ARG A 60 15.82 6.71 12.77
CA ARG A 60 16.01 8.14 12.39
C ARG A 60 15.52 8.35 10.95
N PHE A 61 14.22 8.52 10.75
CA PHE A 61 13.71 9.17 9.53
C PHE A 61 13.75 10.68 9.78
N LEU A 62 14.85 11.32 9.41
CA LEU A 62 14.92 12.76 9.23
C LEU A 62 14.75 13.05 7.74
N THR A 63 13.65 13.75 7.48
CA THR A 63 13.22 14.47 6.29
C THR A 63 14.33 14.90 5.32
N HIS A 64 14.23 14.46 4.06
CA HIS A 64 14.78 15.14 2.89
C HIS A 64 13.68 15.22 1.83
N SER A 65 12.78 16.19 1.98
CA SER A 65 11.85 16.58 0.93
C SER A 65 12.59 17.51 -0.02
N ARG A 66 13.05 16.97 -1.15
CA ARG A 66 13.48 17.79 -2.30
C ARG A 66 12.23 18.19 -3.07
N THR A 67 11.76 19.42 -2.85
CA THR A 67 10.64 19.98 -3.61
C THR A 67 11.17 20.51 -4.94
N ILE A 68 10.82 19.81 -6.03
CA ILE A 68 11.01 20.27 -7.40
C ILE A 68 10.00 21.41 -7.63
N HIS A 69 10.47 22.64 -7.79
CA HIS A 69 9.62 23.77 -8.19
C HIS A 69 9.68 23.99 -9.70
N SER A 70 8.50 24.17 -10.26
CA SER A 70 8.15 24.22 -11.67
C SER A 70 8.77 25.39 -12.43
N ILE A 71 9.10 25.11 -13.68
CA ILE A 71 9.65 26.03 -14.67
C ILE A 71 8.53 26.94 -15.19
N THR A 72 8.61 28.25 -14.98
CA THR A 72 7.94 29.26 -15.84
C THR A 72 8.67 30.60 -15.81
N LEU A 73 9.54 30.79 -16.82
CA LEU A 73 9.63 31.96 -17.71
C LEU A 73 9.25 33.36 -17.17
N LEU A 74 10.22 34.25 -16.95
CA LEU A 74 10.72 35.27 -17.92
C LEU A 74 11.30 36.53 -17.24
N SER A 75 12.38 37.02 -17.89
CA SER A 75 12.95 38.38 -17.86
C SER A 75 13.78 38.82 -16.65
N LYS A 76 15.10 38.70 -16.79
CA LYS A 76 16.11 39.44 -16.01
C LYS A 76 16.33 40.82 -16.64
N ARG A 77 16.17 41.90 -15.86
CA ARG A 77 16.94 43.14 -16.04
C ARG A 77 17.02 43.92 -14.72
N GLY A 78 18.24 44.29 -14.32
CA GLY A 78 18.56 45.30 -13.29
C GLY A 78 18.73 44.73 -11.88
N LEU A 79 19.93 44.33 -11.43
CA LEU A 79 21.02 45.12 -10.82
C LEU A 79 20.71 45.69 -9.42
N ASN A 80 21.64 45.38 -8.49
CA ASN A 80 21.95 45.97 -7.18
C ASN A 80 21.18 45.49 -5.93
N GLY A 81 21.77 44.47 -5.30
CA GLY A 81 22.56 44.68 -4.08
C GLY A 81 21.84 45.34 -2.89
N SER A 82 21.05 44.56 -2.17
CA SER A 82 20.85 44.72 -0.73
C SER A 82 20.65 43.31 -0.17
N SER A 83 21.41 42.96 0.84
CA SER A 83 21.35 41.69 1.57
C SER A 83 19.91 41.38 1.98
N GLU A 84 19.25 40.49 1.24
CA GLU A 84 17.91 40.01 1.54
C GLU A 84 18.06 38.87 2.56
N LEU A 85 17.65 39.16 3.79
CA LEU A 85 17.52 38.15 4.83
C LEU A 85 16.49 37.12 4.37
N ASP A 86 16.87 35.85 4.43
CA ASP A 86 16.02 34.71 4.14
C ASP A 86 14.80 34.73 5.07
N ILE A 87 13.60 34.68 4.49
CA ILE A 87 12.34 34.98 5.19
C ILE A 87 11.83 33.81 6.04
N GLU A 88 12.53 32.67 6.06
CA GLU A 88 12.05 31.46 6.73
C GLU A 88 12.43 31.29 8.21
N ASP A 89 13.08 32.27 8.86
CA ASP A 89 13.52 32.13 10.27
C ASP A 89 13.19 33.32 11.19
N SER A 90 12.09 34.04 10.92
CA SER A 90 11.62 35.15 11.78
C SER A 90 10.30 34.83 12.49
N ASP A 91 10.32 33.85 13.40
CA ASP A 91 9.45 33.93 14.57
C ASP A 91 9.94 35.08 15.47
N TYR A 92 9.01 35.80 16.11
CA TYR A 92 9.22 36.97 17.00
C TYR A 92 9.17 38.37 16.39
N LEU A 93 8.08 38.75 15.72
CA LEU A 93 7.56 40.13 15.82
C LEU A 93 6.03 40.15 15.91
N LYS A 94 5.53 40.65 17.05
CA LYS A 94 4.10 40.86 17.34
C LYS A 94 3.55 41.94 16.42
N ASN A 95 2.67 41.56 15.48
CA ASN A 95 1.78 42.52 14.81
C ASN A 95 0.34 41.97 14.81
N PRO A 96 -0.64 42.66 15.42
CA PRO A 96 -2.03 42.23 15.39
C PRO A 96 -2.64 42.61 14.03
N GLN A 97 -3.46 41.73 13.46
CA GLN A 97 -4.33 41.97 12.29
C GLN A 97 -3.75 41.68 10.89
N LYS A 98 -3.46 40.41 10.61
CA LYS A 98 -4.08 39.67 9.50
C LYS A 98 -3.83 38.19 9.76
N ARG A 99 -4.78 37.51 10.42
CA ARG A 99 -4.76 36.04 10.45
C ARG A 99 -4.98 35.56 9.02
N VAL A 100 -3.91 35.39 8.25
CA VAL A 100 -3.93 34.55 7.06
C VAL A 100 -4.43 33.21 7.58
N ARG A 101 -5.70 32.88 7.31
CA ARG A 101 -6.23 31.56 7.65
C ARG A 101 -5.46 30.61 6.75
N VAL A 102 -4.37 30.05 7.27
CA VAL A 102 -3.66 28.95 6.61
C VAL A 102 -4.72 27.92 6.30
N ALA A 103 -4.98 27.73 5.00
CA ALA A 103 -6.01 26.81 4.56
C ALA A 103 -5.60 25.43 5.06
N GLN A 104 -6.45 24.82 5.89
CA GLN A 104 -6.19 23.50 6.44
C GLN A 104 -5.99 22.50 5.29
N PRO A 105 -5.01 21.57 5.38
CA PRO A 105 -4.78 20.58 4.35
C PRO A 105 -6.07 19.86 3.96
N PHE A 106 -6.29 19.61 2.67
CA PHE A 106 -7.56 19.05 2.19
C PHE A 106 -7.86 17.67 2.81
N LEU A 107 -6.84 16.82 2.98
CA LEU A 107 -7.01 15.55 3.67
C LEU A 107 -7.50 15.77 5.11
N HIS A 108 -6.89 16.69 5.86
CA HIS A 108 -7.35 17.01 7.22
C HIS A 108 -8.81 17.51 7.22
N ARG A 109 -9.16 18.41 6.29
CA ARG A 109 -10.54 18.92 6.17
C ARG A 109 -11.57 17.82 5.84
N PHE A 110 -11.28 16.97 4.86
CA PHE A 110 -12.21 15.97 4.33
C PHE A 110 -12.15 14.61 5.03
N ARG A 111 -11.14 14.39 5.86
CA ARG A 111 -10.92 13.14 6.61
C ARG A 111 -10.91 13.36 8.12
N ARG A 112 -11.22 14.55 8.64
CA ARG A 112 -11.20 14.81 10.10
C ARG A 112 -11.96 13.78 10.95
N LYS A 113 -13.08 13.27 10.43
CA LYS A 113 -13.97 12.32 11.14
C LYS A 113 -13.81 10.87 10.67
N ARG A 114 -12.86 10.58 9.77
CA ARG A 114 -12.60 9.21 9.32
C ARG A 114 -11.11 8.97 9.20
N ALA A 115 -10.66 7.76 9.51
CA ALA A 115 -9.26 7.40 9.24
C ALA A 115 -8.86 7.70 7.79
N LEU A 116 -7.62 8.12 7.63
CA LEU A 116 -6.97 8.22 6.35
C LEU A 116 -6.78 6.81 5.79
N SER A 117 -7.08 6.60 4.51
CA SER A 117 -6.77 5.32 3.87
C SER A 117 -5.40 5.37 3.21
N VAL A 118 -4.72 4.22 3.09
CA VAL A 118 -3.48 4.14 2.30
C VAL A 118 -3.69 4.63 0.86
N THR A 119 -4.89 4.41 0.29
CA THR A 119 -5.27 4.98 -1.01
C THR A 119 -5.36 6.51 -1.00
N ASP A 120 -5.76 7.15 0.10
CA ASP A 120 -5.77 8.62 0.19
C ASP A 120 -4.32 9.17 0.10
N ILE A 121 -3.35 8.48 0.71
CA ILE A 121 -1.92 8.85 0.63
C ILE A 121 -1.39 8.64 -0.79
N THR A 122 -1.56 7.45 -1.35
CA THR A 122 -0.99 7.11 -2.66
C THR A 122 -1.64 7.86 -3.82
N ALA A 123 -2.92 8.22 -3.71
CA ALA A 123 -3.58 9.07 -4.70
C ALA A 123 -3.05 10.52 -4.70
N THR A 124 -2.67 11.03 -3.53
CA THR A 124 -2.08 12.38 -3.40
C THR A 124 -0.72 12.43 -4.09
N GLU A 125 0.11 11.43 -3.87
CA GLU A 125 1.45 11.28 -4.48
C GLU A 125 1.42 11.10 -6.01
N TRP A 126 0.33 10.59 -6.57
CA TRP A 126 0.15 10.54 -8.02
C TRP A 126 -0.16 11.92 -8.61
N CYS A 127 -1.15 12.61 -8.04
CA CYS A 127 -1.56 13.94 -8.46
C CYS A 127 -2.41 14.61 -7.37
N GLU A 128 -1.83 15.58 -6.67
CA GLU A 128 -2.50 16.33 -5.61
C GLU A 128 -3.78 17.01 -6.10
N LYS A 129 -3.74 17.60 -7.30
CA LYS A 129 -4.91 18.27 -7.90
C LYS A 129 -6.03 17.29 -8.20
N GLN A 130 -5.71 16.08 -8.65
CA GLN A 130 -6.71 15.03 -8.87
C GLN A 130 -7.34 14.59 -7.54
N MET A 131 -6.53 14.47 -6.49
CA MET A 131 -7.03 14.15 -5.15
C MET A 131 -7.96 15.25 -4.64
N GLU A 132 -7.56 16.52 -4.75
CA GLU A 132 -8.40 17.68 -4.42
C GLU A 132 -9.75 17.63 -5.15
N PHE A 133 -9.73 17.39 -6.46
CA PHE A 133 -10.96 17.25 -7.25
C PHE A 133 -11.82 16.07 -6.78
N SER A 134 -11.18 14.95 -6.44
CA SER A 134 -11.89 13.77 -5.93
C SER A 134 -12.55 14.03 -4.57
N LEU A 135 -11.96 14.92 -3.76
CA LEU A 135 -12.49 15.35 -2.47
C LEU A 135 -13.64 16.34 -2.62
N LEU A 136 -13.52 17.30 -3.54
CA LEU A 136 -14.51 18.37 -3.74
C LEU A 136 -15.72 17.92 -4.57
N PHE A 137 -15.48 17.19 -5.65
CA PHE A 137 -16.50 16.86 -6.66
C PHE A 137 -16.88 15.37 -6.68
N GLY A 138 -16.26 14.57 -5.81
CA GLY A 138 -16.51 13.14 -5.70
C GLY A 138 -15.61 12.28 -6.57
N LYS A 139 -15.71 10.95 -6.38
CA LYS A 139 -14.81 9.97 -7.01
C LYS A 139 -15.08 9.85 -8.51
N ARG A 140 -14.02 9.56 -9.26
CA ARG A 140 -14.10 9.16 -10.68
C ARG A 140 -15.04 7.96 -10.84
N LYS A 141 -15.78 7.94 -11.96
CA LYS A 141 -16.60 6.79 -12.36
C LYS A 141 -15.75 5.52 -12.51
N ILE A 142 -16.27 4.41 -12.00
CA ILE A 142 -15.60 3.10 -12.07
C ILE A 142 -15.50 2.66 -13.53
N SER A 143 -14.29 2.41 -14.01
CA SER A 143 -14.07 1.92 -15.37
C SER A 143 -14.30 0.41 -15.48
N LYS A 144 -14.48 -0.10 -16.71
CA LYS A 144 -14.57 -1.55 -16.97
C LYS A 144 -13.33 -2.30 -16.44
N ALA A 145 -12.14 -1.72 -16.65
CA ALA A 145 -10.89 -2.27 -16.14
C ALA A 145 -10.84 -2.31 -14.60
N MET A 146 -11.32 -1.27 -13.90
CA MET A 146 -11.40 -1.27 -12.44
C MET A 146 -12.37 -2.33 -11.91
N LYS A 147 -13.51 -2.53 -12.59
CA LYS A 147 -14.48 -3.57 -12.24
C LYS A 147 -13.89 -4.97 -12.42
N ALA A 148 -13.18 -5.21 -13.52
CA ALA A 148 -12.48 -6.47 -13.78
C ALA A 148 -11.37 -6.71 -12.76
N GLY A 149 -10.60 -5.68 -12.41
CA GLY A 149 -9.59 -5.73 -11.36
C GLY A 149 -10.21 -6.17 -10.03
N LYS A 150 -11.26 -5.49 -9.57
CA LYS A 150 -11.96 -5.85 -8.33
C LYS A 150 -12.50 -7.29 -8.35
N ALA A 151 -13.05 -7.75 -9.47
CA ALA A 151 -13.52 -9.12 -9.60
C ALA A 151 -12.38 -10.14 -9.48
N ARG A 152 -11.18 -9.82 -9.98
CA ARG A 152 -10.00 -10.67 -9.83
C ARG A 152 -9.56 -10.79 -8.37
N HIS A 153 -9.53 -9.68 -7.61
CA HIS A 153 -9.22 -9.74 -6.17
C HIS A 153 -10.22 -10.60 -5.40
N VAL A 154 -11.52 -10.46 -5.69
CA VAL A 154 -12.56 -11.30 -5.05
C VAL A 154 -12.33 -12.78 -5.35
N LYS A 155 -12.03 -13.14 -6.60
CA LYS A 155 -11.73 -14.54 -6.97
C LYS A 155 -10.49 -15.06 -6.23
N LEU A 156 -9.44 -14.25 -6.21
CA LEU A 156 -8.17 -14.56 -5.54
C LEU A 156 -8.33 -14.72 -4.02
N GLU A 157 -9.21 -13.95 -3.40
CA GLU A 157 -9.56 -14.10 -1.99
C GLU A 157 -10.38 -15.37 -1.74
N GLU A 158 -11.36 -15.68 -2.59
CA GLU A 158 -12.20 -16.89 -2.50
C GLU A 158 -11.42 -18.20 -2.66
N GLU A 159 -10.26 -18.17 -3.33
CA GLU A 159 -9.31 -19.28 -3.42
C GLU A 159 -8.68 -19.62 -2.05
N VAL A 160 -8.62 -18.65 -1.13
CA VAL A 160 -7.93 -18.76 0.17
C VAL A 160 -8.93 -18.81 1.32
N VAL A 161 -9.97 -17.98 1.34
CA VAL A 161 -11.02 -17.97 2.38
C VAL A 161 -12.40 -17.79 1.77
N LYS A 162 -13.36 -18.63 2.21
CA LYS A 162 -14.77 -18.43 1.88
C LYS A 162 -15.40 -17.36 2.76
N LYS A 163 -15.88 -16.28 2.13
CA LYS A 163 -16.61 -15.22 2.83
C LYS A 163 -17.96 -15.70 3.34
N VAL A 164 -18.20 -15.43 4.63
CA VAL A 164 -19.51 -15.66 5.24
C VAL A 164 -20.24 -14.34 5.36
N LYS A 165 -21.50 -14.30 4.94
CA LYS A 165 -22.35 -13.11 5.08
C LYS A 165 -22.69 -12.91 6.55
N VAL A 166 -22.43 -11.71 7.07
CA VAL A 166 -22.76 -11.27 8.43
C VAL A 166 -23.69 -10.06 8.33
N HIS A 167 -24.74 -10.04 9.13
CA HIS A 167 -25.64 -8.91 9.19
C HIS A 167 -25.07 -7.83 10.12
N ILE A 168 -24.88 -6.61 9.59
CA ILE A 168 -24.32 -5.47 10.32
C ILE A 168 -25.46 -4.53 10.68
N LYS A 169 -25.68 -4.25 11.98
CA LYS A 169 -26.74 -3.35 12.45
C LYS A 169 -26.21 -1.99 12.91
N SER A 170 -24.95 -1.92 13.30
CA SER A 170 -24.33 -0.72 13.87
C SER A 170 -22.93 -0.44 13.32
N VAL A 171 -22.38 0.72 13.69
CA VAL A 171 -20.99 1.09 13.35
C VAL A 171 -20.02 0.22 14.15
N GLU A 172 -20.38 -0.10 15.40
CA GLU A 172 -19.66 -1.01 16.28
C GLU A 172 -19.59 -2.41 15.68
N ASP A 173 -20.70 -2.95 15.14
CA ASP A 173 -20.71 -4.22 14.43
C ASP A 173 -19.75 -4.21 13.23
N SER A 174 -19.71 -3.11 12.49
CA SER A 174 -18.81 -2.95 11.33
C SER A 174 -17.34 -2.99 11.75
N TRP A 175 -16.98 -2.34 12.86
CA TRP A 175 -15.63 -2.38 13.41
C TRP A 175 -15.28 -3.73 14.01
N ALA A 176 -16.19 -4.34 14.76
CA ALA A 176 -16.02 -5.69 15.29
C ALA A 176 -15.72 -6.66 14.16
N LEU A 177 -16.48 -6.62 13.06
CA LEU A 177 -16.24 -7.47 11.90
C LEU A 177 -14.84 -7.26 11.29
N LYS A 178 -14.33 -6.02 11.23
CA LYS A 178 -12.96 -5.75 10.77
C LYS A 178 -11.91 -6.36 11.69
N PHE A 179 -12.06 -6.24 13.00
CA PHE A 179 -11.13 -6.85 13.96
C PHE A 179 -11.17 -8.37 13.93
N ILE A 180 -12.37 -8.95 13.79
CA ILE A 180 -12.55 -10.40 13.63
C ILE A 180 -11.83 -10.86 12.36
N ASN A 181 -12.05 -10.17 11.23
CA ASN A 181 -11.36 -10.50 9.98
C ASN A 181 -9.83 -10.36 10.12
N PHE A 182 -9.34 -9.33 10.82
CA PHE A 182 -7.91 -9.18 11.10
C PHE A 182 -7.36 -10.38 11.88
N ILE A 183 -8.03 -10.77 12.98
CA ILE A 183 -7.62 -11.91 13.82
C ILE A 183 -7.65 -13.21 13.00
N THR A 184 -8.72 -13.42 12.23
CA THR A 184 -8.86 -14.60 11.37
C THR A 184 -7.74 -14.67 10.33
N CYS A 185 -7.47 -13.58 9.62
CA CYS A 185 -6.39 -13.52 8.63
C CYS A 185 -5.00 -13.65 9.28
N ALA A 186 -4.77 -13.09 10.46
CA ALA A 186 -3.51 -13.25 11.20
C ALA A 186 -3.29 -14.71 11.62
N ASN A 187 -4.32 -15.37 12.15
CA ASN A 187 -4.26 -16.81 12.45
C ASN A 187 -4.03 -17.62 11.17
N GLN A 188 -4.71 -17.29 10.09
CA GLN A 188 -4.53 -17.96 8.81
C GLN A 188 -3.08 -17.84 8.32
N LEU A 189 -2.48 -16.66 8.38
CA LEU A 189 -1.07 -16.47 8.03
C LEU A 189 -0.14 -17.32 8.91
N LEU A 190 -0.43 -17.45 10.21
CA LEU A 190 0.36 -18.24 11.14
C LEU A 190 0.26 -19.75 10.90
N PHE A 191 -0.92 -20.26 10.52
CA PHE A 191 -1.16 -21.70 10.37
C PHE A 191 -1.00 -22.20 8.94
N GLU A 192 -1.44 -21.43 7.95
CA GLU A 192 -1.44 -21.81 6.53
C GLU A 192 -0.27 -21.15 5.76
N GLY A 193 0.43 -20.18 6.37
CA GLY A 193 1.56 -19.49 5.75
C GLY A 193 1.15 -18.44 4.71
N ILE A 194 -0.14 -18.27 4.44
CA ILE A 194 -0.67 -17.27 3.51
C ILE A 194 -1.99 -16.68 4.02
N THR A 195 -2.22 -15.39 3.75
CA THR A 195 -3.55 -14.80 3.91
C THR A 195 -3.78 -13.70 2.87
N ARG A 196 -5.05 -13.36 2.62
CA ARG A 196 -5.46 -12.34 1.67
C ARG A 196 -6.45 -11.35 2.26
N GLU A 197 -6.44 -10.14 1.69
CA GLU A 197 -7.34 -9.03 2.03
C GLU A 197 -7.32 -8.71 3.54
N LEU A 198 -6.12 -8.70 4.15
CA LEU A 198 -5.94 -8.43 5.58
C LEU A 198 -6.26 -6.96 5.88
N PRO A 199 -7.31 -6.66 6.66
CA PRO A 199 -7.64 -5.28 7.01
C PRO A 199 -6.72 -4.76 8.12
N LEU A 200 -6.07 -3.62 7.90
CA LEU A 200 -5.26 -2.94 8.91
C LEU A 200 -5.93 -1.66 9.40
N VAL A 201 -5.82 -1.42 10.70
CA VAL A 201 -6.15 -0.15 11.35
C VAL A 201 -5.11 0.16 12.40
N GLY A 202 -4.47 1.32 12.31
CA GLY A 202 -3.43 1.72 13.25
C GLY A 202 -3.33 3.22 13.43
N PHE A 203 -2.71 3.62 14.52
CA PHE A 203 -2.45 5.01 14.85
C PHE A 203 -0.97 5.32 14.57
N VAL A 204 -0.72 6.19 13.61
CA VAL A 204 0.60 6.45 13.03
C VAL A 204 0.78 7.96 12.95
N GLU A 205 1.86 8.48 13.53
CA GLU A 205 2.20 9.92 13.50
C GLU A 205 1.04 10.86 13.88
N GLY A 206 0.25 10.48 14.90
CA GLY A 206 -0.89 11.29 15.36
C GLY A 206 -2.16 11.16 14.52
N ILE A 207 -2.18 10.28 13.51
CA ILE A 207 -3.29 10.11 12.57
C ILE A 207 -3.73 8.64 12.54
N TRP A 208 -5.04 8.40 12.45
CA TRP A 208 -5.57 7.06 12.18
C TRP A 208 -5.42 6.70 10.71
N LEU A 209 -4.71 5.60 10.44
CA LEU A 209 -4.50 5.04 9.11
C LEU A 209 -5.21 3.68 8.98
N VAL A 210 -5.88 3.47 7.85
CA VAL A 210 -6.53 2.20 7.49
C VAL A 210 -6.07 1.70 6.13
N GLY A 211 -6.00 0.39 5.98
CA GLY A 211 -5.55 -0.27 4.76
C GLY A 211 -6.11 -1.67 4.63
N VAL A 212 -5.94 -2.26 3.45
CA VAL A 212 -6.20 -3.68 3.21
C VAL A 212 -5.01 -4.20 2.42
N ILE A 213 -4.24 -5.12 3.01
CA ILE A 213 -3.13 -5.77 2.32
C ILE A 213 -3.71 -6.88 1.45
N ASP A 214 -3.43 -6.85 0.15
CA ASP A 214 -3.95 -7.84 -0.80
C ASP A 214 -3.52 -9.26 -0.41
N GLU A 215 -2.24 -9.45 -0.08
CA GLU A 215 -1.68 -10.75 0.26
C GLU A 215 -0.44 -10.64 1.16
N LEU A 216 -0.36 -11.56 2.11
CA LEU A 216 0.80 -11.80 2.97
C LEU A 216 1.20 -13.27 2.87
N ARG A 217 2.50 -13.53 2.76
CA ARG A 217 3.07 -14.89 2.73
C ARG A 217 4.22 -15.02 3.71
N MET A 218 4.28 -16.13 4.44
CA MET A 218 5.49 -16.53 5.15
C MET A 218 6.50 -17.09 4.14
N PRO A 219 7.79 -16.75 4.24
CA PRO A 219 8.81 -17.30 3.36
C PRO A 219 8.96 -18.82 3.58
N GLU A 220 9.19 -19.57 2.50
CA GLU A 220 9.35 -21.04 2.54
C GLU A 220 10.67 -21.46 3.23
N ASN A 221 11.67 -20.60 3.13
CA ASN A 221 12.99 -20.82 3.72
C ASN A 221 12.93 -20.44 5.20
N GLY A 222 12.78 -21.43 6.09
CA GLY A 222 12.52 -21.27 7.53
C GLY A 222 13.55 -20.47 8.37
N SER A 223 14.55 -19.85 7.74
CA SER A 223 15.47 -18.91 8.38
C SER A 223 14.87 -17.52 8.56
N ASP A 224 14.07 -17.06 7.60
CA ASP A 224 13.42 -15.75 7.67
C ASP A 224 12.02 -15.89 8.29
N ARG A 225 11.73 -15.10 9.32
CA ARG A 225 10.40 -15.07 9.95
C ARG A 225 9.53 -13.91 9.47
N ASN A 226 10.06 -13.11 8.55
CA ASN A 226 9.43 -11.86 8.14
C ASN A 226 8.45 -12.15 6.99
N PRO A 227 7.16 -11.81 7.12
CA PRO A 227 6.21 -12.04 6.06
C PRO A 227 6.48 -11.11 4.86
N ILE A 228 6.25 -11.64 3.66
CA ILE A 228 6.36 -10.94 2.38
C ILE A 228 5.00 -10.32 2.06
N LEU A 229 4.98 -9.01 1.86
CA LEU A 229 3.80 -8.26 1.42
C LEU A 229 3.73 -8.26 -0.10
N VAL A 230 2.60 -8.69 -0.66
CA VAL A 230 2.38 -8.76 -2.11
C VAL A 230 1.14 -7.93 -2.45
N ASP A 231 1.30 -7.02 -3.42
CA ASP A 231 0.23 -6.19 -3.99
C ASP A 231 -0.04 -6.66 -5.42
N THR A 232 -1.26 -7.12 -5.67
CA THR A 232 -1.63 -7.67 -6.98
C THR A 232 -2.28 -6.59 -7.83
N LYS A 233 -1.65 -6.19 -8.94
CA LYS A 233 -2.22 -5.21 -9.87
C LYS A 233 -2.65 -5.85 -11.19
N THR A 234 -3.87 -5.55 -11.62
CA THR A 234 -4.38 -5.96 -12.93
C THR A 234 -4.00 -4.95 -14.01
N ARG A 235 -3.55 -5.44 -15.18
CA ARG A 235 -3.24 -4.62 -16.34
C ARG A 235 -3.98 -5.11 -17.58
N VAL A 236 -4.22 -4.17 -18.49
CA VAL A 236 -4.83 -4.46 -19.80
C VAL A 236 -3.79 -4.98 -20.79
N ARG A 237 -2.55 -4.48 -20.68
CA ARG A 237 -1.43 -4.90 -21.53
C ARG A 237 -0.57 -5.89 -20.75
N ASP A 238 -0.10 -6.92 -21.45
CA ASP A 238 0.81 -7.93 -20.91
C ASP A 238 2.27 -7.46 -20.95
N THR A 239 2.50 -6.26 -20.45
CA THR A 239 3.81 -5.62 -20.38
C THR A 239 3.98 -5.04 -18.98
N LEU A 240 5.21 -5.07 -18.47
CA LEU A 240 5.51 -4.48 -17.18
C LEU A 240 5.20 -2.98 -17.15
N PRO A 241 4.74 -2.45 -16.01
CA PRO A 241 4.58 -1.01 -15.86
C PRO A 241 5.88 -0.25 -16.08
N ALA A 242 5.76 0.94 -16.65
CA ALA A 242 6.79 1.95 -16.53
C ALA A 242 6.99 2.37 -15.06
N GLU A 243 8.20 2.81 -14.71
CA GLU A 243 8.58 3.23 -13.35
C GLU A 243 7.57 4.20 -12.69
N PRO A 244 7.04 5.23 -13.37
CA PRO A 244 6.08 6.14 -12.74
C PRO A 244 4.80 5.44 -12.28
N GLN A 245 4.36 4.41 -13.03
CA GLN A 245 3.17 3.63 -12.67
C GLN A 245 3.45 2.65 -11.53
N SER A 246 4.69 2.19 -11.41
CA SER A 246 5.15 1.32 -10.32
C SER A 246 5.33 2.09 -9.01
N ARG A 247 5.66 3.39 -9.07
CA ARG A 247 5.90 4.24 -7.90
C ARG A 247 4.75 4.23 -6.89
N ASN A 248 3.50 4.32 -7.37
CA ASN A 248 2.33 4.25 -6.51
C ASN A 248 2.17 2.90 -5.80
N GLY A 249 2.44 1.79 -6.52
CA GLY A 249 2.39 0.45 -5.92
C GLY A 249 3.48 0.27 -4.87
N ARG A 250 4.69 0.78 -5.14
CA ARG A 250 5.79 0.78 -4.17
C ARG A 250 5.44 1.57 -2.91
N LEU A 251 4.92 2.78 -3.07
CA LEU A 251 4.48 3.60 -1.94
C LEU A 251 3.36 2.92 -1.15
N GLN A 252 2.41 2.29 -1.82
CA GLN A 252 1.34 1.53 -1.17
C GLN A 252 1.91 0.41 -0.29
N LEU A 253 2.84 -0.38 -0.82
CA LEU A 253 3.52 -1.43 -0.06
C LEU A 253 4.33 -0.86 1.12
N MET A 254 5.01 0.28 0.94
CA MET A 254 5.72 0.96 2.02
C MET A 254 4.78 1.41 3.13
N CYS A 255 3.62 2.01 2.80
CA CYS A 255 2.61 2.39 3.79
C CYS A 255 2.07 1.17 4.55
N TYR A 256 1.81 0.07 3.86
CA TYR A 256 1.37 -1.17 4.51
C TYR A 256 2.43 -1.76 5.43
N LYS A 257 3.70 -1.80 5.00
CA LYS A 257 4.81 -2.25 5.83
C LYS A 257 4.94 -1.39 7.08
N TYR A 258 4.91 -0.07 6.93
CA TYR A 258 5.03 0.87 8.05
C TYR A 258 3.86 0.74 9.04
N LEU A 259 2.63 0.60 8.52
CA LEU A 259 1.45 0.37 9.36
C LEU A 259 1.53 -0.97 10.10
N TRP A 260 1.94 -2.04 9.42
CA TRP A 260 2.15 -3.36 10.02
C TRP A 260 3.21 -3.32 11.12
N ASP A 261 4.37 -2.73 10.86
CA ASP A 261 5.46 -2.62 11.84
C ASP A 261 5.02 -1.84 13.06
N THR A 262 4.26 -0.76 12.86
CA THR A 262 3.70 0.03 13.95
C THR A 262 2.76 -0.79 14.83
N LEU A 263 1.91 -1.62 14.21
CA LEU A 263 0.98 -2.49 14.91
C LEU A 263 1.68 -3.64 15.64
N ALA A 264 2.76 -4.16 15.08
CA ALA A 264 3.56 -5.22 15.70
C ALA A 264 4.40 -4.71 16.87
N ALA A 265 4.93 -3.48 16.78
CA ALA A 265 5.84 -2.91 17.76
C ALA A 265 5.14 -2.19 18.93
N ASN A 266 3.93 -1.66 18.73
CA ASN A 266 3.27 -0.78 19.70
C ASN A 266 1.93 -1.35 20.20
N SER A 267 1.55 -0.96 21.41
CA SER A 267 0.21 -1.26 21.93
C SER A 267 -0.86 -0.47 21.19
N PHE A 268 -1.97 -1.13 20.84
CA PHE A 268 -3.11 -0.49 20.18
C PHE A 268 -3.79 0.54 21.13
N PRO A 269 -3.88 1.84 20.77
CA PRO A 269 -4.45 2.87 21.62
C PRO A 269 -5.99 2.83 21.62
N SER A 270 -6.56 1.83 22.30
CA SER A 270 -8.00 1.54 22.30
C SER A 270 -8.86 2.71 22.78
N GLY A 271 -8.43 3.45 23.81
CA GLY A 271 -9.15 4.63 24.30
C GLY A 271 -9.35 5.67 23.20
N GLN A 272 -8.24 6.10 22.58
CA GLN A 272 -8.26 7.06 21.47
C GLN A 272 -9.04 6.54 20.27
N PHE A 273 -9.04 5.22 20.04
CA PHE A 273 -9.83 4.59 18.98
C PHE A 273 -11.32 4.81 19.21
N PHE A 274 -11.84 4.45 20.40
CA PHE A 274 -13.25 4.64 20.72
C PHE A 274 -13.66 6.12 20.63
N ASP A 275 -12.82 7.02 21.16
CA ASP A 275 -13.10 8.46 21.15
C ASP A 275 -13.11 9.03 19.73
N PHE A 276 -12.09 8.72 18.92
CA PHE A 276 -11.94 9.24 17.56
C PHE A 276 -13.07 8.78 16.64
N PHE A 277 -13.46 7.50 16.73
CA PHE A 277 -14.55 6.95 15.92
C PHE A 277 -15.93 7.13 16.55
N SER A 278 -16.01 7.78 17.72
CA SER A 278 -17.27 8.02 18.46
C SER A 278 -18.06 6.73 18.71
N LEU A 279 -17.36 5.67 19.11
CA LEU A 279 -17.91 4.33 19.32
C LEU A 279 -18.30 4.13 20.79
N ASN A 280 -19.40 3.43 21.03
CA ASN A 280 -19.81 3.08 22.39
C ASN A 280 -19.11 1.80 22.88
N ARG A 281 -18.24 1.94 23.90
CA ARG A 281 -17.50 0.82 24.50
C ARG A 281 -18.40 -0.22 25.18
N SER A 282 -19.59 0.18 25.63
CA SER A 282 -20.56 -0.69 26.30
C SER A 282 -21.63 -1.23 25.34
N TYR A 283 -21.48 -0.99 24.03
CA TYR A 283 -22.40 -1.52 23.02
C TYR A 283 -22.35 -3.05 23.01
N MET A 284 -23.52 -3.69 22.99
CA MET A 284 -23.64 -5.14 22.83
C MET A 284 -23.70 -5.47 21.34
N LEU A 285 -22.74 -6.26 20.87
CA LEU A 285 -22.66 -6.64 19.46
C LEU A 285 -23.87 -7.47 19.04
N SER A 286 -24.17 -7.45 17.75
CA SER A 286 -25.24 -8.29 17.19
C SER A 286 -25.04 -9.78 17.49
N LYS A 287 -26.16 -10.50 17.66
CA LYS A 287 -26.18 -11.93 17.99
C LYS A 287 -25.28 -12.75 17.05
N ASP A 288 -25.38 -12.50 15.74
CA ASP A 288 -24.58 -13.16 14.71
C ASP A 288 -23.07 -12.99 14.93
N ILE A 289 -22.61 -11.80 15.34
CA ILE A 289 -21.21 -11.53 15.62
C ILE A 289 -20.79 -12.25 16.90
N ARG A 290 -21.59 -12.16 17.96
CA ARG A 290 -21.32 -12.82 19.24
C ARG A 290 -21.17 -14.34 19.09
N GLU A 291 -22.10 -14.98 18.38
CA GLU A 291 -22.06 -16.41 18.08
C GLU A 291 -20.78 -16.80 17.33
N ARG A 292 -20.36 -16.01 16.34
CA ARG A 292 -19.10 -16.25 15.61
C ARG A 292 -17.89 -16.11 16.49
N THR A 293 -17.80 -15.03 17.28
CA THR A 293 -16.66 -14.81 18.17
C THR A 293 -16.54 -15.90 19.24
N ALA A 294 -17.66 -16.41 19.75
CA ALA A 294 -17.69 -17.54 20.66
C ALA A 294 -17.18 -18.82 19.99
N SER A 295 -17.66 -19.14 18.77
CA SER A 295 -17.20 -20.30 18.00
C SER A 295 -15.72 -20.22 17.60
N SER A 296 -15.18 -19.02 17.41
CA SER A 296 -13.78 -18.80 17.07
C SER A 296 -12.84 -18.68 18.28
N GLY A 297 -13.35 -18.85 19.51
CA GLY A 297 -12.54 -18.92 20.74
C GLY A 297 -12.21 -17.57 21.40
N PHE A 298 -12.85 -16.48 20.99
CA PHE A 298 -12.66 -15.13 21.58
C PHE A 298 -14.01 -14.45 21.85
N PRO A 299 -14.82 -14.94 22.82
CA PRO A 299 -16.19 -14.48 23.02
C PRO A 299 -16.27 -12.96 23.27
N ALA A 300 -17.03 -12.27 22.43
CA ALA A 300 -17.31 -10.85 22.57
C ALA A 300 -18.71 -10.59 23.16
N LYS A 301 -18.87 -9.47 23.87
CA LYS A 301 -20.13 -9.07 24.50
C LYS A 301 -21.05 -8.32 23.52
#